data_AF-A0AAV7R1S7-F1
#
_entry.id   AF-A0AAV7R1S7-F1
#
_cell.length_a   1.000
_cell.length_b   1.000
_cell.length_c   1.000
_cell.angle_alpha   90.00
_cell.angle_beta   90.00
_cell.angle_gamma   90.00
#
_symmetry.space_group_name_H-M   'P 1'
#
loop_
_entity.id
_entity.type
_entity.pdbx_description
1 polymer ?
#
loop_
_entity_poly.entity_id
_entity_poly.type
_entity_poly.pdbx_seq_one_letter_code
_entity_poly.pdbx_strand_id
1 'polypeptide(L)'
;MPPGLCVPSLESLMVVRVDNRVAMSYINRQFGTGSSSINLHARCIMSWAQFHLVGLQAIHIQVVLNHQADLLIQVFPSSLEFILDPSVFNQICSRCTVPTVDLLATPLNAKLPLFSTRFLPQDVLGTDALTSPWHTGLLYTFNPISMIRWFLSRLLREVAEVVAVHPFWPWRPWFPLLHLLEVEPD
;
A
#
# COMPACT_ATOMS: atom_id res chain seq x y z
N MET A 1 2.64 47.33 -6.10
CA MET A 1 3.63 46.32 -6.54
C MET A 1 4.31 45.78 -5.29
N PRO A 2 4.18 44.49 -4.96
CA PRO A 2 4.77 43.95 -3.75
C PRO A 2 6.28 43.67 -3.95
N PRO A 3 7.13 44.09 -3.02
CA PRO A 3 8.54 43.71 -3.01
C PRO A 3 8.72 42.35 -2.33
N GLY A 4 9.65 41.54 -2.83
CA GLY A 4 10.21 40.40 -2.11
C GLY A 4 9.75 39.02 -2.57
N LEU A 5 10.06 38.66 -3.82
CA LEU A 5 10.32 37.24 -4.14
C LEU A 5 11.56 36.83 -3.34
N CYS A 6 11.31 36.15 -2.22
CA CYS A 6 12.34 35.55 -1.40
C CYS A 6 13.07 34.49 -2.24
N VAL A 7 14.27 34.80 -2.70
CA VAL A 7 15.20 33.79 -3.21
C VAL A 7 15.49 32.87 -2.03
N PRO A 8 15.27 31.54 -2.12
CA PRO A 8 15.56 30.66 -0.99
C PRO A 8 17.07 30.74 -0.72
N SER A 9 17.43 31.20 0.47
CA SER A 9 18.82 31.26 0.92
C SER A 9 19.42 29.87 0.89
N LEU A 10 20.66 29.79 0.41
CA LEU A 10 21.45 28.58 0.21
C LEU A 10 21.95 28.00 1.55
N GLU A 11 21.08 27.89 2.56
CA GLU A 11 21.38 27.45 3.94
C GLU A 11 20.49 26.31 4.44
N SER A 12 19.66 25.72 3.59
CA SER A 12 18.66 24.76 4.04
C SER A 12 19.25 23.34 4.17
N LEU A 13 19.62 22.96 5.40
CA LEU A 13 19.79 21.55 5.78
C LEU A 13 18.42 20.89 5.83
N MET A 14 18.19 19.91 4.96
CA MET A 14 16.94 19.14 4.94
C MET A 14 17.06 17.89 5.82
N VAL A 15 16.18 17.79 6.82
CA VAL A 15 16.05 16.59 7.64
C VAL A 15 14.80 15.81 7.24
N VAL A 16 14.99 14.60 6.74
CA VAL A 16 13.92 13.67 6.36
C VAL A 16 13.63 12.73 7.52
N ARG A 17 12.38 12.70 7.98
CA ARG A 17 11.93 11.73 8.99
C ARG A 17 11.44 10.48 8.30
N VAL A 18 11.97 9.32 8.66
CA VAL A 18 11.68 8.04 8.01
C VAL A 18 11.42 6.98 9.07
N ASP A 19 10.44 6.13 8.88
CA ASP A 19 10.17 4.97 9.76
C ASP A 19 10.95 3.72 9.32
N ASN A 20 11.37 3.67 8.05
CA ASN A 20 12.19 2.59 7.51
C ASN A 20 13.70 2.84 7.73
N ARG A 21 14.31 2.02 8.58
CA ARG A 21 15.75 2.08 8.90
C ARG A 21 16.67 1.81 7.71
N VAL A 22 16.24 0.98 6.76
CA VAL A 22 17.02 0.71 5.54
C VAL A 22 17.04 1.97 4.69
N ALA A 23 15.89 2.59 4.45
CA ALA A 23 15.80 3.85 3.71
C ALA A 23 16.63 4.95 4.38
N MET A 24 16.55 5.11 5.70
CA MET A 24 17.40 6.03 6.47
C MET A 24 18.89 5.76 6.23
N SER A 25 19.31 4.48 6.30
CA SER A 25 20.71 4.11 6.08
C SER A 25 21.18 4.45 4.66
N TYR A 26 20.35 4.23 3.64
CA TYR A 26 20.68 4.54 2.26
C TYR A 26 20.82 6.05 2.02
N ILE A 27 19.95 6.87 2.63
CA ILE A 27 20.06 8.33 2.55
C ILE A 27 21.34 8.81 3.24
N ASN A 28 21.58 8.39 4.50
CA ASN A 28 22.70 8.90 5.29
C ASN A 28 24.07 8.41 4.80
N ARG A 29 24.15 7.20 4.25
CA ARG A 29 25.38 6.65 3.66
C ARG A 29 25.53 6.99 2.19
N GLN A 30 24.57 7.73 1.64
CA GLN A 30 24.44 8.11 0.25
C GLN A 30 24.27 6.96 -0.73
N PHE A 31 24.59 5.70 -0.38
CA PHE A 31 24.33 4.47 -1.12
C PHE A 31 24.31 3.28 -0.16
N GLY A 32 24.04 2.08 -0.67
CA GLY A 32 24.14 0.84 0.10
C GLY A 32 24.65 -0.33 -0.74
N THR A 33 24.87 -1.49 -0.11
CA THR A 33 25.40 -2.69 -0.78
C THR A 33 24.33 -3.71 -1.15
N GLY A 34 23.08 -3.51 -0.74
CA GLY A 34 22.04 -4.55 -0.79
C GLY A 34 21.29 -4.70 -2.11
N SER A 35 21.12 -3.64 -2.91
CA SER A 35 20.31 -3.69 -4.14
C SER A 35 20.64 -2.58 -5.12
N SER A 36 20.84 -2.96 -6.39
CA SER A 36 21.07 -2.02 -7.50
C SER A 36 19.87 -1.11 -7.76
N SER A 37 18.64 -1.62 -7.63
CA SER A 37 17.44 -0.82 -7.85
C SER A 37 17.26 0.24 -6.75
N ILE A 38 17.56 -0.09 -5.49
CA ILE A 38 17.52 0.87 -4.39
C ILE A 38 18.64 1.91 -4.55
N ASN A 39 19.83 1.49 -4.98
CA ASN A 39 20.93 2.41 -5.27
C ASN A 39 20.60 3.39 -6.41
N LEU A 40 19.82 2.98 -7.42
CA LEU A 40 19.35 3.90 -8.46
C LEU A 40 18.53 5.04 -7.85
N HIS A 41 17.58 4.73 -6.97
CA HIS A 41 16.77 5.74 -6.30
C HIS A 41 17.60 6.63 -5.37
N ALA A 42 18.54 6.04 -4.61
CA ALA A 42 19.48 6.81 -3.78
C ALA A 42 20.31 7.77 -4.64
N ARG A 43 20.80 7.34 -5.81
CA ARG A 43 21.49 8.21 -6.78
C ARG A 43 20.60 9.36 -7.23
N CYS A 44 19.35 9.11 -7.60
CA CYS A 44 18.43 10.18 -8.00
C CYS A 44 18.23 11.21 -6.89
N ILE A 45 18.02 10.76 -5.65
CA ILE A 45 17.85 11.64 -4.49
C ILE A 45 19.12 12.47 -4.26
N MET A 46 20.31 11.85 -4.27
CA MET A 46 21.58 12.56 -4.06
C MET A 46 21.89 13.53 -5.20
N SER A 47 21.65 13.12 -6.45
CA SER A 47 21.82 13.97 -7.62
C SER A 47 20.88 15.18 -7.61
N TRP A 48 19.68 15.06 -7.04
CA TRP A 48 18.82 16.20 -6.83
C TRP A 48 19.33 17.06 -5.65
N ALA A 49 19.63 16.43 -4.52
CA ALA A 49 20.05 17.12 -3.30
C ALA A 49 21.33 17.94 -3.50
N GLN A 50 22.32 17.44 -4.26
CA GLN A 50 23.59 18.15 -4.51
C GLN A 50 23.40 19.52 -5.19
N PHE A 51 22.32 19.69 -5.97
CA PHE A 51 22.06 20.94 -6.68
C PHE A 51 21.10 21.87 -5.93
N HIS A 52 20.40 21.38 -4.91
CA HIS A 52 19.30 22.10 -4.26
C HIS A 52 19.47 22.31 -2.76
N LEU A 53 20.35 21.54 -2.10
CA LEU A 53 20.48 21.51 -0.65
C LEU A 53 21.94 21.65 -0.22
N VAL A 54 22.15 22.27 0.94
CA VAL A 54 23.46 22.28 1.62
C VAL A 54 23.75 20.94 2.26
N GLY A 55 22.72 20.29 2.77
CA GLY A 55 22.83 18.98 3.39
C GLY A 55 21.49 18.24 3.39
N LEU A 56 21.59 16.93 3.37
CA LEU A 56 20.46 16.00 3.48
C LEU A 56 20.78 14.98 4.56
N GLN A 57 19.90 14.86 5.55
CA GLN A 57 20.02 13.87 6.62
C GLN A 57 18.69 13.17 6.83
N ALA A 58 18.72 11.86 7.02
CA ALA A 58 17.57 11.08 7.45
C ALA A 58 17.65 10.74 8.94
N ILE A 59 16.53 10.89 9.66
CA ILE A 59 16.38 10.46 11.05
C ILE A 59 15.26 9.43 11.17
N HIS A 60 15.50 8.39 11.95
CA HIS A 60 14.49 7.37 12.21
C HIS A 60 13.45 7.87 13.21
N ILE A 61 12.17 7.73 12.85
CA ILE A 61 11.04 7.96 13.75
C ILE A 61 10.24 6.68 13.97
N GLN A 62 9.52 6.60 15.08
CA GLN A 62 8.58 5.49 15.30
C GLN A 62 7.39 5.63 14.33
N VAL A 63 6.87 4.50 13.85
CA VAL A 63 5.72 4.44 12.92
C VAL A 63 4.53 5.26 13.44
N VAL A 64 4.24 5.20 14.74
CA VAL A 64 3.14 5.98 15.36
C VAL A 64 3.28 7.50 15.17
N LEU A 65 4.51 8.00 15.03
CA LEU A 65 4.80 9.41 14.77
C LEU A 65 4.76 9.75 13.28
N ASN A 66 4.81 8.75 12.40
CA ASN A 66 4.74 8.91 10.95
C ASN A 66 3.29 8.88 10.41
N HIS A 67 2.30 8.90 11.31
CA HIS A 67 0.88 8.75 10.93
C HIS A 67 0.43 9.76 9.87
N GLN A 68 0.96 10.99 9.86
CA GLN A 68 0.59 12.00 8.85
C GLN A 68 1.06 11.61 7.45
N ALA A 69 2.27 11.07 7.32
CA ALA A 69 2.77 10.58 6.04
C ALA A 69 1.95 9.37 5.58
N ASP A 70 1.61 8.46 6.50
CA ASP A 70 0.75 7.32 6.22
C ASP A 70 -0.67 7.75 5.82
N LEU A 71 -1.22 8.79 6.45
CA LEU A 71 -2.52 9.37 6.07
C LEU A 71 -2.45 10.03 4.70
N LEU A 72 -1.36 10.73 4.37
CA LEU A 72 -1.18 11.34 3.05
C LEU A 72 -1.05 10.27 1.96
N ILE A 73 -0.38 9.15 2.24
CA ILE A 73 -0.37 7.97 1.34
C ILE A 73 -1.78 7.39 1.19
N GLN A 74 -2.61 7.43 2.24
CA GLN A 74 -3.99 6.96 2.19
C GLN A 74 -4.91 7.93 1.40
N VAL A 75 -4.65 9.24 1.45
CA VAL A 75 -5.47 10.27 0.76
C VAL A 75 -5.06 10.45 -0.70
N PHE A 76 -3.78 10.28 -1.01
CA PHE A 76 -3.26 10.30 -2.37
C PHE A 76 -2.87 8.87 -2.75
N PRO A 77 -3.76 8.10 -3.40
CA PRO A 77 -3.40 6.78 -3.93
C PRO A 77 -2.28 6.98 -4.95
N SER A 78 -1.05 6.81 -4.46
CA SER A 78 0.14 6.87 -5.28
C SER A 78 0.12 5.71 -6.27
N SER A 79 0.90 5.82 -7.34
CA SER A 79 1.18 4.74 -8.31
C SER A 79 1.80 3.46 -7.71
N LEU A 80 1.84 3.33 -6.38
CA LEU A 80 2.27 2.17 -5.60
C LEU A 80 1.11 1.28 -5.13
N GLU A 81 -0.15 1.64 -5.41
CA GLU A 81 -1.26 0.71 -5.22
C GLU A 81 -1.06 -0.48 -6.17
N PHE A 82 -0.81 -1.66 -5.60
CA PHE A 82 -0.68 -2.87 -6.39
C PHE A 82 -2.00 -3.13 -7.12
N ILE A 83 -1.94 -3.17 -8.44
CA ILE A 83 -3.06 -3.55 -9.30
C ILE A 83 -2.77 -4.96 -9.82
N LEU A 84 -3.69 -5.90 -9.60
CA LEU A 84 -3.55 -7.23 -10.19
C LEU A 84 -3.61 -7.11 -11.71
N ASP A 85 -2.78 -7.85 -12.44
CA ASP A 85 -2.86 -7.85 -13.89
C ASP A 85 -4.25 -8.33 -14.36
N PRO A 86 -4.94 -7.63 -15.28
CA PRO A 86 -6.26 -8.04 -15.76
C PRO A 86 -6.30 -9.44 -16.35
N SER A 87 -5.23 -9.91 -17.00
CA SER A 87 -5.15 -11.27 -17.53
C SER A 87 -5.14 -12.32 -16.43
N VAL A 88 -4.47 -12.04 -15.31
CA VAL A 88 -4.47 -12.91 -14.13
C VAL A 88 -5.85 -12.94 -13.48
N PHE A 89 -6.50 -11.79 -13.34
CA PHE A 89 -7.87 -11.74 -12.83
C PHE A 89 -8.83 -12.55 -13.71
N ASN A 90 -8.72 -12.44 -15.04
CA ASN A 90 -9.53 -13.23 -15.97
C ASN A 90 -9.26 -14.74 -15.84
N GLN A 91 -8.01 -15.15 -15.62
CA GLN A 91 -7.68 -16.56 -15.36
C GLN A 91 -8.31 -17.07 -14.07
N ILE A 92 -8.33 -16.24 -13.02
CA ILE A 92 -9.00 -16.56 -11.76
C ILE A 92 -10.51 -16.73 -12.02
N CYS A 93 -11.15 -15.77 -12.69
CA CYS A 93 -12.56 -15.82 -13.05
C CYS A 93 -12.93 -16.95 -14.04
N SER A 94 -11.96 -17.55 -14.75
CA SER A 94 -12.21 -18.74 -15.57
C SER A 94 -12.14 -20.05 -14.79
N ARG A 95 -11.45 -20.06 -13.65
CA ARG A 95 -11.31 -21.23 -12.77
C ARG A 95 -12.35 -21.22 -11.66
N CYS A 96 -12.67 -20.04 -11.15
CA CYS A 96 -13.71 -19.80 -10.18
C CYS A 96 -14.95 -19.22 -10.88
N THR A 97 -16.06 -19.11 -10.14
CA THR A 97 -17.15 -18.23 -10.58
C THR A 97 -16.70 -16.76 -10.57
N VAL A 98 -17.27 -15.90 -11.41
CA VAL A 98 -16.97 -14.45 -11.40
C VAL A 98 -17.46 -13.85 -10.07
N PRO A 99 -16.58 -13.24 -9.26
CA PRO A 99 -17.00 -12.66 -7.99
C PRO A 99 -17.85 -11.40 -8.19
N THR A 100 -18.71 -11.09 -7.22
CA THR A 100 -19.68 -9.98 -7.33
C THR A 100 -19.17 -8.66 -6.77
N VAL A 101 -18.27 -8.69 -5.77
CA VAL A 101 -17.76 -7.50 -5.08
C VAL A 101 -16.26 -7.60 -4.81
N ASP A 102 -15.53 -6.50 -5.07
CA ASP A 102 -14.12 -6.34 -4.68
C ASP A 102 -14.03 -5.67 -3.30
N LEU A 103 -13.60 -6.40 -2.27
CA LEU A 103 -13.73 -5.98 -0.87
C LEU A 103 -12.73 -4.91 -0.44
N LEU A 104 -11.54 -4.85 -1.04
CA LEU A 104 -10.44 -4.00 -0.55
C LEU A 104 -9.77 -3.28 -1.71
N ALA A 105 -10.55 -2.51 -2.46
CA ALA A 105 -10.11 -1.83 -3.66
C ALA A 105 -10.39 -0.33 -3.63
N THR A 106 -9.68 0.41 -4.48
CA THR A 106 -9.92 1.81 -4.82
C THR A 106 -10.52 1.89 -6.22
N PRO A 107 -11.09 3.04 -6.63
CA PRO A 107 -11.51 3.24 -8.02
C PRO A 107 -10.40 3.01 -9.06
N LEU A 108 -9.12 3.08 -8.65
CA LEU A 108 -7.97 2.90 -9.54
C LEU A 108 -7.58 1.43 -9.73
N ASN A 109 -7.81 0.57 -8.73
CA ASN A 109 -7.35 -0.82 -8.75
C ASN A 109 -8.46 -1.88 -8.73
N ALA A 110 -9.72 -1.46 -8.58
CA ALA A 110 -10.88 -2.35 -8.55
C ALA A 110 -10.96 -3.25 -9.79
N LYS A 111 -11.25 -4.52 -9.56
CA LYS A 111 -11.49 -5.50 -10.64
C LYS A 111 -12.95 -5.70 -10.98
N LEU A 112 -13.84 -5.18 -10.15
CA LEU A 112 -15.27 -5.32 -10.27
C LEU A 112 -15.94 -3.94 -10.23
N PRO A 113 -17.09 -3.77 -10.92
CA PRO A 113 -17.84 -2.53 -10.87
C PRO A 113 -18.32 -2.17 -9.46
N LEU A 114 -18.63 -3.18 -8.65
CA LEU A 114 -19.00 -3.04 -7.25
C LEU A 114 -17.78 -3.34 -6.38
N PHE A 115 -17.34 -2.35 -5.62
CA PHE A 115 -16.19 -2.48 -4.73
C PHE A 115 -16.36 -1.70 -3.43
N SER A 116 -15.62 -2.12 -2.42
CA SER A 116 -15.51 -1.50 -1.11
C SER A 116 -14.13 -0.88 -0.95
N THR A 117 -14.11 0.36 -0.46
CA THR A 117 -12.88 1.13 -0.24
C THR A 117 -12.86 1.65 1.18
N ARG A 118 -11.68 1.65 1.79
CA ARG A 118 -11.44 2.29 3.10
C ARG A 118 -11.06 3.77 2.96
N PHE A 119 -10.81 4.23 1.74
CA PHE A 119 -10.16 5.51 1.46
C PHE A 119 -11.16 6.60 1.07
N LEU A 120 -12.37 6.23 0.64
CA LEU A 120 -13.42 7.19 0.38
C LEU A 120 -14.27 7.40 1.64
N PRO A 121 -14.77 8.62 1.88
CA PRO A 121 -15.78 8.88 2.90
C PRO A 121 -16.98 7.96 2.69
N GLN A 122 -17.59 7.48 3.77
CA GLN A 122 -18.73 6.55 3.73
C GLN A 122 -19.92 7.08 2.88
N ASP A 123 -20.01 8.39 2.70
CA ASP A 123 -21.03 9.09 1.91
C ASP A 123 -20.72 9.17 0.41
N VAL A 124 -19.52 8.76 -0.01
CA VAL A 124 -19.03 8.85 -1.40
C VAL A 124 -18.60 7.45 -1.84
N LEU A 125 -19.57 6.64 -2.28
CA LEU A 125 -19.40 5.37 -3.00
C LEU A 125 -18.28 4.44 -2.47
N GLY A 126 -18.70 3.44 -1.70
CA GLY A 126 -17.84 2.35 -1.24
C GLY A 126 -17.67 2.41 0.27
N THR A 127 -18.31 1.48 0.96
CA THR A 127 -18.18 1.31 2.40
C THR A 127 -16.92 0.51 2.72
N ASP A 128 -16.27 0.77 3.86
CA ASP A 128 -15.12 -0.04 4.28
C ASP A 128 -15.58 -1.48 4.60
N ALA A 129 -15.11 -2.45 3.83
CA ALA A 129 -15.46 -3.86 4.01
C ALA A 129 -14.99 -4.44 5.35
N LEU A 130 -14.02 -3.83 6.02
CA LEU A 130 -13.59 -4.29 7.34
C LEU A 130 -14.56 -3.91 8.46
N THR A 131 -15.44 -2.94 8.21
CA THR A 131 -16.41 -2.45 9.19
C THR A 131 -17.87 -2.66 8.77
N SER A 132 -18.10 -2.97 7.49
CA SER A 132 -19.43 -3.15 6.91
C SER A 132 -19.76 -4.62 6.67
N PRO A 133 -21.04 -5.03 6.78
CA PRO A 133 -21.46 -6.40 6.48
C PRO A 133 -21.16 -6.75 5.02
N TRP A 134 -20.75 -7.99 4.77
CA TRP A 134 -20.43 -8.44 3.42
C TRP A 134 -21.68 -8.83 2.63
N HIS A 135 -21.63 -8.60 1.31
CA HIS A 135 -22.69 -9.04 0.40
C HIS A 135 -22.73 -10.56 0.31
N THR A 136 -23.91 -11.11 0.04
CA THR A 136 -24.07 -12.53 -0.27
C THR A 136 -23.48 -12.86 -1.63
N GLY A 137 -22.80 -13.99 -1.74
CA GLY A 137 -22.19 -14.48 -2.98
C GLY A 137 -20.67 -14.57 -2.88
N LEU A 138 -20.03 -14.87 -4.00
CA LEU A 138 -18.59 -14.98 -4.09
C LEU A 138 -17.95 -13.58 -4.10
N LEU A 139 -17.07 -13.33 -3.15
CA LEU A 139 -16.38 -12.05 -3.01
C LEU A 139 -14.95 -12.15 -3.52
N TYR A 140 -14.32 -11.02 -3.81
CA TYR A 140 -12.94 -10.95 -4.27
C TYR A 140 -12.12 -9.97 -3.44
N THR A 141 -10.84 -10.27 -3.26
CA THR A 141 -9.89 -9.31 -2.71
C THR A 141 -8.48 -9.53 -3.25
N PHE A 142 -7.83 -8.46 -3.71
CA PHE A 142 -6.38 -8.41 -3.87
C PHE A 142 -5.79 -7.62 -2.71
N ASN A 143 -5.51 -8.33 -1.62
CA ASN A 143 -5.44 -7.72 -0.31
C ASN A 143 -4.12 -6.96 -0.09
N PRO A 144 -4.15 -5.67 0.30
CA PRO A 144 -2.96 -4.97 0.76
C PRO A 144 -2.34 -5.71 1.95
N ILE A 145 -1.02 -5.94 1.91
CA ILE A 145 -0.28 -6.72 2.92
C ILE A 145 -0.56 -6.26 4.36
N SER A 146 -0.74 -4.95 4.57
CA SER A 146 -1.03 -4.35 5.87
C SER A 146 -2.40 -4.75 6.45
N MET A 147 -3.34 -5.19 5.60
CA MET A 147 -4.74 -5.45 5.95
C MET A 147 -5.07 -6.93 6.12
N ILE A 148 -4.17 -7.84 5.73
CA ILE A 148 -4.39 -9.30 5.79
C ILE A 148 -4.91 -9.77 7.15
N ARG A 149 -4.33 -9.28 8.26
CA ARG A 149 -4.76 -9.67 9.62
C ARG A 149 -6.22 -9.29 9.93
N TRP A 150 -6.64 -8.10 9.51
CA TRP A 150 -7.99 -7.59 9.72
C TRP A 150 -8.99 -8.33 8.84
N PHE A 151 -8.62 -8.54 7.57
CA PHE A 151 -9.39 -9.34 6.63
C PHE A 151 -9.63 -10.76 7.15
N LEU A 152 -8.58 -11.47 7.57
CA LEU A 152 -8.71 -12.82 8.14
C LEU A 152 -9.63 -12.86 9.36
N SER A 153 -9.51 -11.86 10.23
CA SER A 153 -10.38 -11.74 11.40
C SER A 153 -11.85 -11.49 11.04
N ARG A 154 -12.14 -10.90 9.88
CA ARG A 154 -13.50 -10.71 9.34
C ARG A 154 -13.99 -11.97 8.63
N LEU A 155 -13.15 -12.60 7.81
CA LEU A 155 -13.45 -13.84 7.09
C LEU A 155 -13.88 -14.96 8.06
N LEU A 156 -13.17 -15.12 9.18
CA LEU A 156 -13.52 -16.08 10.23
C LEU A 156 -14.86 -15.80 10.93
N ARG A 157 -15.36 -14.55 10.88
CA ARG A 157 -16.60 -14.14 11.55
C ARG A 157 -17.82 -14.18 10.62
N GLU A 158 -17.65 -13.78 9.36
CA GLU A 158 -18.77 -13.55 8.43
C GLU A 158 -19.16 -14.82 7.64
N VAL A 159 -18.41 -15.92 7.74
CA VAL A 159 -18.65 -17.18 6.98
C VAL A 159 -18.97 -16.89 5.51
N ALA A 160 -18.03 -16.27 4.82
CA ALA A 160 -18.17 -15.86 3.43
C ALA A 160 -17.18 -16.58 2.53
N GLU A 161 -17.58 -16.78 1.28
CA GLU A 161 -16.74 -17.34 0.24
C GLU A 161 -15.98 -16.20 -0.46
N VAL A 162 -14.64 -16.27 -0.43
CA VAL A 162 -13.80 -15.19 -0.93
C VAL A 162 -12.65 -15.73 -1.77
N VAL A 163 -12.56 -15.25 -3.00
CA VAL A 163 -11.37 -15.38 -3.84
C VAL A 163 -10.35 -14.34 -3.37
N ALA A 164 -9.38 -14.78 -2.56
CA ALA A 164 -8.34 -13.93 -2.02
C ALA A 164 -7.01 -14.13 -2.77
N VAL A 165 -6.45 -13.05 -3.32
CA VAL A 165 -5.10 -13.05 -3.90
C VAL A 165 -4.13 -12.40 -2.92
N HIS A 166 -3.10 -13.14 -2.53
CA HIS A 166 -2.08 -12.69 -1.59
C HIS A 166 -0.69 -13.20 -2.00
N PRO A 167 0.40 -12.55 -1.54
CA PRO A 167 1.73 -13.08 -1.79
C PRO A 167 1.96 -14.41 -1.03
N PHE A 168 2.66 -15.35 -1.67
CA PHE A 168 3.04 -16.62 -1.06
C PHE A 168 4.23 -16.42 -0.11
N TRP A 169 3.96 -16.11 1.16
CA TRP A 169 4.97 -15.81 2.17
C TRP A 169 4.85 -16.70 3.42
N PRO A 170 5.36 -17.95 3.38
CA PRO A 170 5.26 -18.92 4.47
C PRO A 170 5.75 -18.43 5.84
N TRP A 171 6.73 -17.53 5.84
CA TRP A 171 7.36 -16.99 7.05
C TRP A 171 6.51 -15.94 7.78
N ARG A 172 5.35 -15.54 7.22
CA ARG A 172 4.50 -14.53 7.83
C ARG A 172 3.54 -15.15 8.84
N PRO A 173 3.30 -14.52 10.00
CA PRO A 173 2.42 -15.07 11.04
C PRO A 173 0.99 -15.36 10.59
N TRP A 174 0.49 -14.65 9.57
CA TRP A 174 -0.85 -14.82 9.03
C TRP A 174 -0.97 -15.93 7.97
N PHE A 175 0.15 -16.41 7.43
CA PHE A 175 0.15 -17.37 6.32
C PHE A 175 -0.45 -18.73 6.68
N PRO A 176 -0.13 -19.34 7.85
CA PRO A 176 -0.72 -20.63 8.22
C PRO A 176 -2.26 -20.61 8.29
N LEU A 177 -2.84 -19.47 8.68
CA LEU A 177 -4.29 -19.31 8.75
C LEU A 177 -4.92 -19.21 7.37
N LEU A 178 -4.29 -18.51 6.41
CA LEU A 178 -4.76 -18.50 5.03
C LEU A 178 -4.78 -19.92 4.46
N HIS A 179 -3.68 -20.64 4.61
CA HIS A 179 -3.56 -21.99 4.09
C HIS A 179 -4.57 -22.97 4.71
N LEU A 180 -4.93 -22.78 5.99
CA LEU A 180 -5.98 -23.56 6.64
C LEU A 180 -7.39 -23.27 6.08
N LEU A 181 -7.61 -22.06 5.57
CA LEU A 181 -8.90 -21.60 5.03
C LEU A 181 -9.00 -21.76 3.51
N GLU A 182 -7.92 -22.20 2.85
CA GLU A 182 -7.92 -22.48 1.41
C GLU A 182 -8.86 -23.64 1.09
N VAL A 183 -9.68 -23.45 0.05
CA VAL A 183 -10.55 -24.48 -0.51
C VAL A 183 -10.22 -24.57 -2.00
N GLU A 184 -10.13 -25.79 -2.53
CA GLU A 184 -9.96 -25.96 -3.98
C GLU A 184 -11.22 -25.49 -4.72
N PRO A 185 -11.09 -24.74 -5.82
CA PRO A 185 -12.24 -24.41 -6.65
C PRO A 185 -12.80 -25.67 -7.31
N ASP A 186 -14.13 -25.81 -7.29
CA ASP A 186 -14.89 -26.91 -7.89
C ASP A 186 -14.74 -26.99 -9.43
#